data_AF-A0A525JIV0-F1
#
_entry.id   AF-A0A525JIV0-F1
#
_cell.length_a   1.000
_cell.length_b   1.000
_cell.length_c   1.000
_cell.angle_alpha   90.00
_cell.angle_beta   90.00
_cell.angle_gamma   90.00
#
_symmetry.space_group_name_H-M   'P 1'
#
loop_
_entity.id
_entity.type
_entity.pdbx_description
1 polymer ?
#
loop_
_entity_poly.entity_id
_entity_poly.type
_entity_poly.pdbx_seq_one_letter_code
_entity_poly.pdbx_strand_id
1 'polypeptide(L)'
;MPTLSGHTDEATAARVNDMARLEDRTSSQITSAAVRWYVRLSPAARDALRRLEAAGEDAVKAGAWAAGRALLDREFEDTVARGLKGHTPILSPTASEDEIMAEAVRLTARR
;
A
#
# COMPACT_ATOMS: atom_id res chain seq x y z
N MET A 1 -28.08 -7.04 2.75
CA MET A 1 -26.70 -6.75 3.17
C MET A 1 -26.64 -6.75 4.69
N PRO A 2 -25.61 -7.33 5.32
CA PRO A 2 -25.40 -7.16 6.76
C PRO A 2 -24.98 -5.72 7.06
N THR A 3 -25.55 -5.14 8.11
CA THR A 3 -25.18 -3.81 8.63
C THR A 3 -24.38 -4.00 9.91
N LEU A 4 -23.23 -3.32 10.00
CA LEU A 4 -22.43 -3.22 11.22
C LEU A 4 -22.48 -1.76 11.67
N SER A 5 -22.87 -1.53 12.91
CA SER A 5 -22.84 -0.22 13.56
C SER A 5 -21.93 -0.27 14.79
N GLY A 6 -21.30 0.85 15.10
CA GLY A 6 -20.42 0.99 16.26
C GLY A 6 -20.34 2.46 16.68
N HIS A 7 -20.11 2.68 17.97
CA HIS A 7 -19.86 4.01 18.51
C HIS A 7 -18.35 4.31 18.46
N THR A 8 -18.02 5.56 18.14
CA THR A 8 -16.65 6.07 18.11
C THR A 8 -16.63 7.49 18.67
N ASP A 9 -15.46 7.98 19.06
CA ASP A 9 -15.29 9.35 19.50
C ASP A 9 -15.37 10.36 18.34
N GLU A 10 -15.59 11.62 18.68
CA GLU A 10 -15.75 12.71 17.70
C GLU A 10 -14.49 12.92 16.86
N ALA A 11 -13.30 12.76 17.45
CA ALA A 11 -12.03 12.93 16.74
C ALA A 11 -11.86 11.87 15.64
N THR A 12 -12.20 10.63 15.93
CA THR A 12 -12.17 9.52 14.98
C THR A 12 -13.25 9.68 13.90
N ALA A 13 -14.46 10.10 14.28
CA ALA A 13 -15.53 10.39 13.33
C ALA A 13 -15.12 11.50 12.35
N ALA A 14 -14.50 12.57 12.84
CA ALA A 14 -13.97 13.66 12.02
C ALA A 14 -12.90 13.16 11.04
N ARG A 15 -11.91 12.39 11.51
CA ARG A 15 -10.87 11.79 10.64
C ARG A 15 -11.47 10.91 9.54
N VAL A 16 -12.49 10.10 9.85
CA VAL A 16 -13.17 9.27 8.85
C VAL A 16 -13.86 10.13 7.78
N ASN A 17 -14.55 11.20 8.19
CA ASN A 17 -15.22 12.10 7.26
C ASN A 17 -14.23 12.87 6.37
N ASP A 18 -13.09 13.28 6.91
CA ASP A 18 -12.04 13.94 6.14
C ASP A 18 -11.42 13.01 5.10
N MET A 19 -11.09 11.76 5.49
CA MET A 19 -10.63 10.73 4.55
C MET A 19 -11.66 10.44 3.45
N ALA A 20 -12.94 10.33 3.83
CA ALA A 20 -14.03 10.09 2.89
C ALA A 20 -14.07 11.19 1.81
N ARG A 21 -13.92 12.46 2.20
CA ARG A 21 -13.86 13.60 1.26
C ARG A 21 -12.62 13.56 0.36
N LEU A 22 -11.45 13.26 0.92
CA LEU A 22 -10.19 13.23 0.17
C LEU A 22 -10.13 12.09 -0.85
N GLU A 23 -10.76 10.95 -0.54
CA GLU A 23 -10.75 9.76 -1.38
C GLU A 23 -11.95 9.66 -2.34
N ASP A 24 -12.85 10.65 -2.38
CA ASP A 24 -14.13 10.59 -3.10
C ASP A 24 -14.96 9.34 -2.73
N ARG A 25 -15.09 9.11 -1.43
CA ARG A 25 -15.78 7.95 -0.83
C ARG A 25 -16.78 8.41 0.23
N THR A 26 -17.70 7.52 0.58
CA THR A 26 -18.57 7.70 1.75
C THR A 26 -17.89 7.23 3.03
N SER A 27 -18.25 7.81 4.18
CA SER A 27 -17.75 7.37 5.50
C SER A 27 -17.99 5.87 5.72
N SER A 28 -19.12 5.34 5.27
CA SER A 28 -19.42 3.90 5.32
C SER A 28 -18.45 3.05 4.50
N GLN A 29 -17.99 3.52 3.34
CA GLN A 29 -16.99 2.82 2.54
C GLN A 29 -15.61 2.86 3.19
N ILE A 30 -15.22 3.97 3.82
CA ILE A 30 -13.98 4.08 4.60
C ILE A 30 -14.03 3.11 5.79
N THR A 31 -15.09 3.17 6.59
CA THR A 31 -15.29 2.26 7.73
C THR A 31 -15.29 0.79 7.29
N SER A 32 -15.98 0.45 6.21
CA SER A 32 -15.99 -0.92 5.68
C SER A 32 -14.60 -1.39 5.26
N ALA A 33 -13.79 -0.52 4.64
CA ALA A 33 -12.41 -0.85 4.28
C ALA A 33 -11.51 -1.03 5.50
N ALA A 34 -11.61 -0.14 6.50
CA ALA A 34 -10.86 -0.23 7.74
C ALA A 34 -11.17 -1.54 8.50
N VAL A 35 -12.46 -1.87 8.67
CA VAL A 35 -12.89 -3.13 9.31
C VAL A 35 -12.38 -4.33 8.53
N ARG A 36 -12.52 -4.32 7.20
CA ARG A 36 -12.05 -5.41 6.32
C ARG A 36 -10.54 -5.62 6.42
N TRP A 37 -9.76 -4.55 6.58
CA TRP A 37 -8.33 -4.63 6.80
C TRP A 37 -8.02 -5.21 8.18
N TYR A 38 -8.64 -4.67 9.23
CA TYR A 38 -8.42 -5.10 10.62
C TYR A 38 -8.68 -6.60 10.82
N VAL A 39 -9.76 -7.14 10.24
CA VAL A 39 -10.09 -8.58 10.37
C VAL A 39 -9.13 -9.51 9.62
N ARG A 40 -8.33 -8.99 8.68
CA ARG A 40 -7.31 -9.76 7.93
C ARG A 40 -5.95 -9.78 8.61
N LEU A 41 -5.73 -8.91 9.59
CA LEU A 41 -4.49 -8.93 10.38
C LEU A 41 -4.33 -10.28 11.09
N SER A 42 -3.08 -10.70 11.29
CA SER A 42 -2.80 -11.87 12.13
C SER A 42 -3.21 -11.57 13.59
N PRO A 43 -3.49 -12.60 14.42
CA PRO A 43 -3.73 -12.39 15.85
C PRO A 43 -2.62 -11.59 16.53
N ALA A 44 -1.36 -11.93 16.25
CA ALA A 44 -0.19 -11.21 16.77
C ALA A 44 -0.13 -9.73 16.34
N ALA A 45 -0.55 -9.39 15.12
CA ALA A 45 -0.62 -8.00 14.67
C ALA A 45 -1.73 -7.22 15.41
N ARG A 46 -2.89 -7.83 15.64
CA ARG A 46 -3.95 -7.21 16.47
C ARG A 46 -3.52 -7.04 17.93
N ASP A 47 -2.80 -8.01 18.49
CA ASP A 47 -2.21 -7.89 19.83
C ASP A 47 -1.19 -6.75 19.88
N ALA A 48 -0.34 -6.61 18.86
CA ALA A 48 0.61 -5.51 18.77
C ALA A 48 -0.08 -4.15 18.71
N LEU A 49 -1.14 -4.01 17.91
CA LEU A 49 -1.91 -2.77 17.84
C LEU A 49 -2.50 -2.37 19.21
N ARG A 50 -3.11 -3.33 19.93
CA ARG A 50 -3.61 -3.10 21.30
C ARG A 50 -2.52 -2.66 22.27
N ARG A 51 -1.31 -3.21 22.15
CA ARG A 51 -0.16 -2.78 22.97
C ARG A 51 0.30 -1.36 22.63
N LEU A 52 0.24 -0.96 21.36
CA LEU A 52 0.55 0.42 20.94
C LEU A 52 -0.50 1.40 21.46
N GLU A 53 -1.78 1.07 21.36
CA GLU A 53 -2.88 1.87 21.93
C GLU A 53 -2.70 2.07 23.44
N ALA A 54 -2.36 1.00 24.18
CA ALA A 54 -2.08 1.07 25.60
C ALA A 54 -0.82 1.92 25.94
N ALA A 55 0.13 2.04 25.01
CA ALA A 55 1.34 2.85 25.17
C ALA A 55 1.11 4.34 24.84
N GLY A 56 -0.01 4.70 24.19
CA GLY A 56 -0.43 6.07 23.92
C GLY A 56 -0.35 6.49 22.45
N GLU A 57 -0.90 7.68 22.15
CA GLU A 57 -1.11 8.21 20.79
C GLU A 57 0.19 8.31 19.97
N ASP A 58 1.32 8.65 20.59
CA ASP A 58 2.59 8.74 19.87
C ASP A 58 3.11 7.37 19.42
N ALA A 59 2.90 6.33 20.23
CA ALA A 59 3.20 4.95 19.84
C ALA A 59 2.28 4.48 18.71
N VAL A 60 1.00 4.84 18.75
CA VAL A 60 0.03 4.57 17.67
C VAL A 60 0.46 5.25 16.38
N LYS A 61 0.84 6.54 16.42
CA LYS A 61 1.32 7.28 15.24
C LYS A 61 2.58 6.66 14.64
N ALA A 62 3.56 6.31 15.47
CA ALA A 62 4.80 5.67 15.01
C ALA A 62 4.50 4.29 14.38
N GLY A 63 3.62 3.51 14.99
CA GLY A 63 3.17 2.22 14.44
C GLY A 63 2.42 2.37 13.12
N ALA A 64 1.51 3.34 13.01
CA ALA A 64 0.78 3.63 11.79
C ALA A 64 1.72 4.06 10.64
N TRP A 65 2.73 4.89 10.94
CA TRP A 65 3.75 5.27 9.97
C TRP A 65 4.55 4.06 9.46
N ALA A 66 5.01 3.21 10.39
CA ALA A 66 5.77 2.00 10.03
C ALA A 66 4.94 1.01 9.19
N ALA A 67 3.66 0.83 9.55
CA ALA A 67 2.74 0.01 8.78
C ALA A 67 2.49 0.58 7.37
N GLY A 68 2.29 1.90 7.27
CA GLY A 68 2.14 2.59 5.98
C GLY A 68 3.37 2.42 5.08
N ARG A 69 4.58 2.54 5.66
CA ARG A 69 5.83 2.31 4.92
C ARG A 69 5.92 0.89 4.37
N ALA A 70 5.63 -0.11 5.20
CA ALA A 70 5.66 -1.51 4.77
C ALA A 70 4.65 -1.82 3.65
N LEU A 71 3.48 -1.16 3.66
CA LEU A 71 2.49 -1.30 2.59
C LEU A 71 2.98 -0.70 1.28
N LEU A 72 3.59 0.49 1.31
CA LEU A 72 4.14 1.14 0.12
C LEU A 72 5.31 0.34 -0.48
N ASP A 73 6.19 -0.20 0.37
CA ASP A 73 7.30 -1.04 -0.09
C ASP A 73 6.76 -2.30 -0.79
N ARG A 74 5.73 -2.94 -0.22
CA ARG A 74 5.09 -4.11 -0.83
C ARG A 74 4.40 -3.78 -2.16
N GLU A 75 3.72 -2.63 -2.24
CA GLU A 75 3.09 -2.16 -3.48
C GLU A 75 4.14 -1.91 -4.57
N PHE A 76 5.27 -1.29 -4.21
CA PHE A 76 6.38 -1.05 -5.12
C PHE A 76 6.93 -2.37 -5.67
N GLU A 77 7.21 -3.35 -4.80
CA GLU A 77 7.65 -4.68 -5.22
C GLU A 77 6.67 -5.36 -6.18
N ASP A 78 5.38 -5.30 -5.89
CA ASP A 78 4.34 -5.88 -6.76
C ASP A 78 4.23 -5.15 -8.10
N THR A 79 4.47 -3.84 -8.12
CA THR A 79 4.49 -3.03 -9.34
C THR A 79 5.71 -3.38 -10.19
N VAL A 80 6.90 -3.47 -9.58
CA VAL A 80 8.12 -3.92 -10.26
C VAL A 80 7.96 -5.33 -10.80
N ALA A 81 7.46 -6.27 -10.00
CA ALA A 81 7.23 -7.65 -10.43
C ALA A 81 6.24 -7.76 -11.59
N ARG A 82 5.19 -6.92 -11.62
CA ARG A 82 4.24 -6.85 -12.74
C ARG A 82 4.88 -6.22 -13.99
N GLY A 83 5.66 -5.16 -13.83
CA GLY A 83 6.39 -4.52 -14.94
C GLY A 83 7.40 -5.46 -15.60
N LEU A 84 8.15 -6.22 -14.80
CA LEU A 84 9.11 -7.22 -15.31
C LEU A 84 8.43 -8.40 -16.01
N LYS A 85 7.22 -8.80 -15.59
CA LYS A 85 6.43 -9.84 -16.28
C LYS A 85 5.96 -9.42 -17.69
N GLY A 86 5.97 -8.12 -18.00
CA GLY A 86 5.64 -7.59 -19.33
C GLY A 86 6.83 -7.36 -20.25
N HIS A 87 8.06 -7.58 -19.77
CA HIS A 87 9.27 -7.40 -20.57
C HIS A 87 9.88 -8.74 -20.93
N THR A 88 9.68 -9.16 -22.18
CA THR A 88 10.63 -10.06 -22.83
C THR A 88 11.97 -9.32 -22.86
N PRO A 89 13.05 -9.88 -22.28
CA PRO A 89 14.36 -9.25 -22.37
C PRO A 89 14.67 -8.99 -23.85
N ILE A 90 14.85 -7.71 -24.21
CA ILE A 90 15.24 -7.33 -25.58
C ILE A 90 16.65 -7.85 -25.88
N LEU A 91 17.46 -7.98 -24.82
CA LEU A 91 18.81 -8.52 -24.85
C LEU A 91 18.93 -9.71 -23.88
N SER A 92 19.77 -10.68 -24.25
CA SER A 92 20.15 -11.77 -23.36
C SER A 92 20.86 -11.23 -22.11
N PRO A 93 20.72 -11.86 -20.94
CA PRO A 93 21.55 -11.57 -19.77
C PRO A 93 23.05 -11.73 -20.00
N THR A 94 23.44 -12.43 -21.08
CA THR A 94 24.82 -12.64 -21.52
C THR A 94 25.18 -11.83 -22.76
N ALA A 95 24.40 -10.80 -23.09
CA ALA A 95 24.68 -9.95 -24.24
C ALA A 95 26.05 -9.27 -24.08
N SER A 96 26.80 -9.25 -25.17
CA SER A 96 28.07 -8.53 -25.27
C SER A 96 27.84 -7.01 -25.28
N GLU A 97 28.89 -6.26 -24.96
CA GLU A 97 28.85 -4.78 -24.96
C GLU A 97 28.45 -4.22 -26.34
N ASP A 98 28.90 -4.86 -27.42
CA ASP A 98 28.54 -4.49 -28.79
C ASP A 98 27.04 -4.70 -29.08
N GLU A 99 26.44 -5.79 -28.58
CA GLU A 99 25.01 -6.07 -28.73
C GLU A 99 24.16 -5.08 -27.92
N ILE A 100 24.63 -4.68 -26.73
CA ILE A 100 23.98 -3.65 -25.92
C ILE A 100 24.00 -2.30 -26.65
N MET A 101 25.15 -1.94 -27.21
CA MET A 101 25.31 -0.65 -27.89
C MET A 101 24.48 -0.59 -29.19
N ALA A 102 24.47 -1.67 -29.98
CA ALA A 102 23.68 -1.76 -31.20
C ALA A 102 22.17 -1.61 -30.92
N GLU A 103 21.69 -2.23 -29.84
CA GLU A 103 20.28 -2.15 -29.46
C GLU A 103 19.90 -0.77 -28.92
N ALA A 104 20.78 -0.12 -28.15
CA ALA A 104 20.58 1.26 -27.68
C ALA A 104 20.47 2.26 -28.86
N VAL A 105 21.30 2.09 -29.89
CA VAL A 105 21.22 2.87 -31.13
C VAL A 105 19.91 2.58 -31.87
N ARG A 106 19.48 1.33 -31.97
CA ARG A 106 18.20 0.96 -32.62
C ARG A 106 16.99 1.60 -31.94
N LEU A 107 16.98 1.66 -30.60
CA LEU A 107 15.90 2.25 -29.82
C LEU A 107 15.84 3.77 -29.95
N THR A 108 16.99 4.43 -30.06
CA THR A 108 17.08 5.90 -30.18
C THR A 108 16.91 6.41 -31.60
N ALA A 109 17.28 5.62 -32.62
CA ALA A 109 17.09 5.96 -34.04
C ALA A 109 15.64 5.79 -34.55
N ARG A 110 14.76 5.17 -33.76
CA ARG A 110 13.33 4.99 -34.08
C ARG A 110 12.43 6.15 -33.64
N ARG A 111 13.03 7.28 -33.25
CA ARG A 111 12.35 8.50 -32.81
C ARG A 111 12.46 9.58 -33.89
#